data_AF-A0A7J8XQY2-F1
#
_entry.id   AF-A0A7J8XQY2-F1
#
_cell.length_a   1.000
_cell.length_b   1.000
_cell.length_c   1.000
_cell.angle_alpha   90.00
_cell.angle_beta   90.00
_cell.angle_gamma   90.00
#
_symmetry.space_group_name_H-M   'P 1'
#
loop_
_entity.id
_entity.type
_entity.pdbx_description
1 polymer ?
#
loop_
_entity_poly.entity_id
_entity_poly.type
_entity_poly.pdbx_seq_one_letter_code
_entity_poly.pdbx_strand_id
1 'polypeptide(L)'
;MLIVNVASKCGMTNSNYTELNQLYEKYKDQGLEILAFPCNQFGEEEPGSNVEISEFVCTCFRSEFPIFDKIEVNGDNASPLYKYLKLGKWGIFGDDIQWNFAKFLVSKDGQVVHRYYPTTSPLSLE
;
A
#
# COMPACT_ATOMS: atom_id res chain seq x y z
N MET A 1 8.66 -2.11 8.51
CA MET A 1 7.75 -1.13 7.88
C MET A 1 7.07 -1.79 6.68
N LEU A 2 5.78 -1.54 6.48
CA LEU A 2 4.99 -2.07 5.37
C LEU A 2 4.54 -0.90 4.49
N ILE A 3 4.86 -0.93 3.20
CA ILE A 3 4.45 0.10 2.24
C ILE A 3 3.42 -0.49 1.28
N VAL A 4 2.29 0.19 1.10
CA VAL A 4 1.14 -0.35 0.35
C VAL A 4 0.60 0.69 -0.62
N ASN A 5 0.28 0.30 -1.87
CA ASN A 5 -0.51 1.14 -2.77
C ASN A 5 -2.00 0.85 -2.54
N VAL A 6 -2.81 1.89 -2.37
CA VAL A 6 -4.22 1.74 -1.98
C VAL A 6 -5.17 2.42 -2.97
N ALA A 7 -6.44 2.01 -2.91
CA ALA A 7 -7.53 2.63 -3.62
C ALA A 7 -8.82 2.50 -2.79
N SER A 8 -9.77 3.42 -2.97
CA SER A 8 -11.03 3.52 -2.24
C SER A 8 -12.16 2.74 -2.91
N LYS A 9 -12.14 2.61 -4.25
CA LYS A 9 -13.24 1.98 -5.02
C LYS A 9 -12.91 0.55 -5.48
N CYS A 10 -11.85 -0.04 -4.95
CA CYS A 10 -11.46 -1.40 -5.28
C CYS A 10 -12.32 -2.43 -4.53
N GLY A 11 -12.62 -3.56 -5.17
CA GLY A 11 -13.30 -4.70 -4.52
C GLY A 11 -12.54 -5.28 -3.32
N MET A 12 -11.24 -4.99 -3.20
CA MET A 12 -10.39 -5.44 -2.09
C MET A 12 -10.21 -4.38 -0.98
N THR A 13 -10.82 -3.20 -1.11
CA THR A 13 -10.65 -2.07 -0.17
C THR A 13 -11.03 -2.43 1.25
N ASN A 14 -12.24 -2.97 1.44
CA ASN A 14 -12.76 -3.24 2.77
C ASN A 14 -11.92 -4.25 3.55
N SER A 15 -11.55 -5.37 2.92
CA SER A 15 -10.71 -6.39 3.56
C SER A 15 -9.31 -5.86 3.84
N ASN A 16 -8.66 -5.22 2.87
CA ASN A 16 -7.28 -4.74 3.06
C ASN A 16 -7.19 -3.68 4.16
N TYR A 17 -8.04 -2.65 4.17
CA TYR A 17 -7.96 -1.63 5.23
C TYR A 17 -8.28 -2.20 6.61
N THR A 18 -9.27 -3.09 6.70
CA THR A 18 -9.63 -3.75 7.96
C THR A 18 -8.47 -4.59 8.51
N GLU A 19 -7.87 -5.41 7.66
CA GLU A 19 -6.77 -6.30 8.03
C GLU A 19 -5.47 -5.53 8.29
N LEU A 20 -5.19 -4.45 7.55
CA LEU A 20 -4.05 -3.55 7.82
C LEU A 20 -4.21 -2.85 9.17
N ASN A 21 -5.41 -2.39 9.52
CA ASN A 21 -5.67 -1.79 10.83
C ASN A 21 -5.46 -2.80 11.96
N GLN A 22 -5.90 -4.04 11.80
CA GLN A 22 -5.67 -5.11 12.78
C GLN A 22 -4.17 -5.41 12.95
N LEU A 23 -3.44 -5.52 11.84
CA LEU A 23 -1.99 -5.72 11.85
C LEU A 23 -1.28 -4.55 12.53
N TYR A 24 -1.66 -3.32 12.21
CA TYR A 24 -1.07 -2.12 12.81
C TYR A 24 -1.35 -2.05 14.31
N GLU A 25 -2.60 -2.27 14.73
CA GLU A 25 -2.98 -2.26 16.14
C GLU A 25 -2.15 -3.26 16.97
N LYS A 26 -1.89 -4.44 16.42
CA LYS A 26 -1.15 -5.51 17.11
C LYS A 26 0.35 -5.26 17.20
N TYR A 27 0.95 -4.61 16.20
CA TYR A 27 2.41 -4.51 16.06
C TYR A 27 2.98 -3.09 16.08
N LYS A 28 2.16 -2.03 16.14
CA LYS A 28 2.64 -0.63 16.19
C LYS A 28 3.60 -0.40 17.36
N ASP A 29 3.28 -0.92 18.53
CA ASP A 29 4.14 -0.82 19.74
C ASP A 29 5.41 -1.69 19.66
N GLN A 30 5.49 -2.59 18.67
CA GLN A 30 6.67 -3.40 18.36
C GLN A 30 7.50 -2.77 17.23
N GLY A 31 7.12 -1.58 16.75
CA GLY A 31 7.81 -0.82 15.72
C GLY A 31 7.36 -1.12 14.29
N LEU A 32 6.16 -1.70 14.10
CA LEU A 32 5.55 -1.76 12.78
C LEU A 32 5.00 -0.38 12.39
N GLU A 33 5.47 0.13 11.26
CA GLU A 33 4.91 1.29 10.58
C GLU A 33 4.25 0.85 9.28
N ILE A 34 3.07 1.39 8.96
CA ILE A 34 2.38 1.19 7.67
C ILE A 34 2.32 2.53 6.94
N LEU A 35 2.79 2.57 5.69
CA LEU A 35 2.69 3.75 4.82
C LEU A 35 1.79 3.42 3.62
N ALA A 36 0.63 4.08 3.54
CA ALA A 36 -0.33 3.85 2.48
C ALA A 36 -0.31 4.98 1.45
N PHE A 37 -0.15 4.61 0.18
CA PHE A 37 -0.04 5.53 -0.95
C PHE A 37 -1.21 5.33 -1.92
N PRO A 38 -2.17 6.26 -1.96
CA PRO A 38 -3.25 6.23 -2.95
C PRO A 38 -2.70 6.21 -4.38
N CYS A 39 -3.32 5.42 -5.26
CA CYS A 39 -2.91 5.34 -6.66
C CYS A 39 -4.10 5.09 -7.59
N ASN A 40 -4.24 5.92 -8.63
CA ASN A 40 -5.36 5.82 -9.58
C ASN A 40 -5.02 5.03 -10.87
N GLN A 41 -3.83 4.41 -10.96
CA GLN A 41 -3.38 3.74 -12.19
C GLN A 41 -4.09 2.40 -12.47
N PHE A 42 -4.86 1.88 -11.51
CA PHE A 42 -5.49 0.56 -11.59
C PHE A 42 -7.02 0.71 -11.59
N GLY A 43 -7.62 0.53 -12.78
CA GLY A 43 -9.07 0.59 -12.96
C GLY A 43 -9.71 1.94 -12.62
N GLU A 44 -8.92 3.01 -12.50
CA GLU A 44 -9.37 4.33 -12.02
C GLU A 44 -10.13 4.24 -10.67
N GLU A 45 -9.69 3.31 -9.80
CA GLU A 45 -10.36 3.02 -8.52
C GLU A 45 -10.00 4.04 -7.40
N GLU A 46 -9.18 5.06 -7.70
CA GLU A 46 -8.82 6.16 -6.79
C GLU A 46 -8.97 7.56 -7.44
N PRO A 47 -10.16 7.91 -7.95
CA PRO A 47 -10.36 9.11 -8.74
C PRO A 47 -10.40 10.39 -7.90
N GLY A 48 -10.67 10.28 -6.60
CA GLY A 48 -10.80 11.41 -5.68
C GLY A 48 -9.52 12.23 -5.52
N SER A 49 -9.66 13.46 -5.05
CA SER A 49 -8.58 14.31 -4.56
C SER A 49 -8.00 13.77 -3.26
N ASN A 50 -6.79 14.21 -2.88
CA ASN A 50 -6.16 13.79 -1.61
C ASN A 50 -7.05 14.09 -0.40
N VAL A 51 -7.82 15.19 -0.44
CA VAL A 51 -8.78 15.56 0.61
C VAL A 51 -9.92 14.54 0.69
N GLU A 52 -10.56 14.23 -0.43
CA GLU A 52 -11.65 13.25 -0.49
C GLU A 52 -11.18 11.84 -0.07
N ILE A 53 -9.97 11.44 -0.46
CA ILE A 53 -9.38 10.16 -0.09
C ILE A 53 -9.12 10.11 1.42
N SER A 54 -8.52 11.17 1.98
CA SER A 54 -8.28 11.24 3.42
C SER A 54 -9.59 11.20 4.21
N GLU A 55 -10.62 11.91 3.77
CA GLU A 55 -11.95 11.89 4.40
C GLU A 55 -12.57 10.49 4.33
N PHE A 56 -12.51 9.83 3.17
CA PHE A 56 -13.01 8.46 3.00
C PHE A 56 -12.33 7.48 3.95
N VAL A 57 -10.99 7.48 4.02
CA VAL A 57 -10.27 6.52 4.86
C VAL A 57 -10.52 6.77 6.35
N CYS A 58 -10.50 8.05 6.78
CA CYS A 58 -10.78 8.42 8.16
C CYS A 58 -12.20 8.04 8.59
N THR A 59 -13.19 8.26 7.73
CA THR A 59 -14.61 8.01 8.06
C THR A 59 -14.98 6.54 8.00
N CYS A 60 -14.52 5.80 6.97
CA CYS A 60 -14.89 4.41 6.75
C CYS A 60 -14.07 3.42 7.57
N PHE A 61 -12.77 3.69 7.76
CA PHE A 61 -11.85 2.70 8.33
C PHE A 61 -11.18 3.15 9.63
N ARG A 62 -11.22 4.45 9.97
CA ARG A 62 -10.54 5.00 11.15
C ARG A 62 -9.07 4.57 11.22
N SER A 63 -8.40 4.51 10.08
CA SER A 63 -7.03 4.06 10.02
C SER A 63 -6.12 4.97 10.83
N GLU A 64 -5.31 4.36 11.70
CA GLU A 64 -4.37 5.06 12.59
C GLU A 64 -2.99 5.25 11.96
N PHE A 65 -2.74 4.61 10.81
CA PHE A 65 -1.50 4.77 10.05
C PHE A 65 -1.64 5.87 8.99
N PRO A 66 -0.53 6.54 8.61
CA PRO A 66 -0.56 7.65 7.67
C PRO A 66 -0.99 7.22 6.25
N ILE A 67 -1.94 7.97 5.71
CA ILE A 67 -2.29 7.98 4.28
C ILE A 67 -1.60 9.18 3.64
N PHE A 68 -0.79 8.93 2.61
CA PHE A 68 -0.04 9.96 1.91
C PHE A 68 -0.82 10.52 0.72
N ASP A 69 -0.25 11.53 0.08
CA ASP A 69 -0.76 12.04 -1.20
C ASP A 69 -0.76 10.96 -2.29
N LYS A 70 -1.71 11.10 -3.22
CA LYS A 70 -1.82 10.22 -4.38
C LYS A 70 -0.58 10.31 -5.25
N ILE A 71 -0.08 9.14 -5.67
CA ILE A 71 1.12 9.02 -6.52
C ILE A 71 0.90 8.04 -7.67
N GLU A 72 1.79 8.11 -8.65
CA GLU A 72 1.98 7.04 -9.64
C GLU A 72 3.03 6.03 -9.11
N VAL A 73 2.77 4.75 -9.34
CA VAL A 73 3.64 3.64 -8.91
C VAL A 73 4.30 2.93 -10.10
N ASN A 74 3.74 3.09 -11.30
CA ASN A 74 4.25 2.57 -12.56
C ASN A 74 4.52 3.69 -13.59
N GLY A 75 5.26 3.35 -14.64
CA GLY A 75 5.63 4.27 -15.71
C GLY A 75 6.73 5.28 -15.34
N ASP A 76 6.99 6.20 -16.27
CA ASP A 76 8.07 7.19 -16.15
C ASP A 76 7.85 8.18 -15.00
N ASN A 77 6.58 8.48 -14.71
CA ASN A 77 6.16 9.36 -13.62
C ASN A 77 6.08 8.66 -12.26
N ALA A 78 6.41 7.36 -12.20
CA ALA A 78 6.40 6.66 -10.92
C ALA A 78 7.26 7.37 -9.88
N SER A 79 6.72 7.49 -8.67
CA SER A 79 7.41 8.08 -7.53
C SER A 79 8.79 7.43 -7.34
N PRO A 80 9.84 8.21 -7.01
CA PRO A 80 11.16 7.66 -6.72
C PRO A 80 11.14 6.53 -5.69
N LEU A 81 10.23 6.60 -4.71
CA LEU A 81 10.02 5.53 -3.74
C LEU A 81 9.60 4.22 -4.42
N TYR A 82 8.57 4.23 -5.27
CA TYR A 82 8.10 3.02 -5.95
C TYR A 82 9.09 2.53 -7.01
N LYS A 83 9.85 3.42 -7.65
CA LYS A 83 10.98 3.02 -8.49
C LYS A 83 12.00 2.21 -7.68
N TYR A 84 12.37 2.66 -6.48
CA TYR A 84 13.26 1.93 -5.58
C TYR A 84 12.66 0.59 -5.12
N LEU A 85 11.40 0.59 -4.66
CA LEU A 85 10.73 -0.63 -4.18
C LEU A 85 10.69 -1.73 -5.24
N LYS A 86 10.49 -1.34 -6.50
CA LYS A 86 10.42 -2.27 -7.64
C LYS A 86 11.76 -2.90 -8.01
N LEU A 87 12.91 -2.36 -7.59
CA LEU A 87 14.24 -2.92 -7.94
C LEU A 87 14.53 -4.31 -7.38
N GLY A 88 13.79 -4.75 -6.35
CA GLY A 88 14.02 -6.02 -5.67
C GLY A 88 13.58 -7.27 -6.44
N LYS A 89 13.93 -7.44 -7.72
CA LYS A 89 13.78 -8.69 -8.52
C LYS A 89 12.61 -9.60 -8.08
N TRP A 90 11.38 -9.14 -8.26
CA TRP A 90 10.20 -9.73 -7.61
C TRP A 90 9.57 -10.92 -8.36
N GLY A 91 10.18 -11.38 -9.45
CA GLY A 91 9.73 -12.55 -10.21
C GLY A 91 9.99 -12.42 -11.71
N ILE A 92 9.21 -13.19 -12.47
CA ILE A 92 9.32 -13.34 -13.93
C ILE A 92 8.51 -12.29 -14.72
N PHE A 93 7.49 -11.68 -14.10
CA PHE A 93 6.54 -10.77 -14.74
C PHE A 93 6.93 -9.29 -14.53
N GLY A 94 8.15 -8.93 -14.93
CA GLY A 94 8.66 -7.57 -14.77
C GLY A 94 8.60 -7.04 -13.34
N ASP A 95 8.93 -5.77 -13.18
CA ASP A 95 8.98 -5.14 -11.86
C ASP A 95 7.71 -4.34 -11.53
N ASP A 96 6.85 -4.07 -12.51
CA ASP A 96 5.65 -3.23 -12.35
C ASP A 96 4.62 -3.80 -11.39
N ILE A 97 3.91 -2.89 -10.71
CA ILE A 97 2.81 -3.20 -9.79
C ILE A 97 1.61 -3.67 -10.62
N GLN A 98 1.04 -4.83 -10.27
CA GLN A 98 -0.02 -5.46 -11.08
C GLN A 98 -1.41 -4.91 -10.77
N TRP A 99 -1.66 -4.48 -9.52
CA TRP A 99 -2.97 -3.99 -9.09
C TRP A 99 -2.88 -3.17 -7.79
N ASN A 100 -4.02 -2.67 -7.33
CA ASN A 100 -4.20 -2.12 -5.99
C ASN A 100 -3.79 -3.12 -4.90
N PHE A 101 -3.27 -2.62 -3.78
CA PHE A 101 -2.86 -3.37 -2.60
C PHE A 101 -1.69 -4.34 -2.80
N ALA A 102 -0.70 -4.02 -3.65
CA ALA A 102 0.60 -4.66 -3.50
C ALA A 102 1.27 -4.14 -2.22
N LYS A 103 2.00 -5.01 -1.52
CA LYS A 103 2.67 -4.65 -0.26
C LYS A 103 4.16 -4.90 -0.35
N PHE A 104 4.96 -4.00 0.21
CA PHE A 104 6.40 -4.14 0.33
C PHE A 104 6.78 -4.14 1.80
N LEU A 105 7.43 -5.21 2.24
CA LEU A 105 8.03 -5.26 3.57
C LEU A 105 9.45 -4.69 3.47
N VAL A 106 9.72 -3.69 4.32
CA VAL A 106 10.99 -2.98 4.38
C VAL A 106 11.57 -3.13 5.78
N SER A 107 12.84 -3.53 5.86
CA SER A 107 13.59 -3.67 7.11
C SER A 107 13.86 -2.33 7.77
N LYS A 108 14.33 -2.34 9.02
CA LYS A 108 14.72 -1.12 9.74
C LYS A 108 15.89 -0.38 9.07
N ASP A 109 16.70 -1.08 8.28
CA ASP A 109 17.82 -0.51 7.51
C ASP A 109 17.38 0.04 6.14
N GLY A 110 16.07 0.04 5.83
CA GLY A 110 15.54 0.55 4.57
C GLY A 110 15.66 -0.41 3.38
N GLN A 111 16.03 -1.67 3.62
CA GLN A 111 16.12 -2.68 2.57
C GLN A 111 14.75 -3.35 2.34
N VAL A 112 14.37 -3.50 1.07
CA VAL A 112 13.12 -4.19 0.72
C VAL A 112 13.35 -5.69 0.84
N VAL A 113 12.71 -6.31 1.83
CA VAL A 113 12.90 -7.74 2.15
C VAL A 113 11.89 -8.63 1.44
N HIS A 114 10.71 -8.12 1.13
CA HIS A 114 9.68 -8.88 0.44
C HIS A 114 8.68 -8.00 -0.30
N ARG A 115 8.05 -8.56 -1.34
CA ARG A 115 6.88 -7.99 -2.01
C ARG A 115 5.76 -9.02 -2.02
N TYR A 116 4.59 -8.62 -1.53
CA TYR A 116 3.38 -9.42 -1.52
C TYR A 116 2.44 -8.95 -2.63
N TYR A 117 1.78 -9.91 -3.27
CA TYR A 117 0.83 -9.64 -4.35
C TYR A 117 -0.45 -9.00 -3.82
N PRO A 118 -1.20 -8.28 -4.69
CA PRO A 118 -2.53 -7.74 -4.38
C PRO A 118 -3.46 -8.68 -3.61
N THR A 119 -3.47 -9.95 -4.00
CA THR A 119 -4.33 -11.01 -3.45
C THR A 119 -3.87 -11.57 -2.10
N THR A 120 -2.67 -11.22 -1.64
CA THR A 120 -2.18 -11.62 -0.32
C THR A 120 -2.89 -10.82 0.77
N SER A 121 -3.53 -11.53 1.71
CA SER A 121 -4.15 -10.94 2.90
C SER A 121 -3.09 -10.27 3.79
N PRO A 122 -3.32 -9.03 4.27
CA PRO A 122 -2.43 -8.42 5.27
C PRO A 122 -2.24 -9.26 6.55
N LEU A 123 -3.23 -10.04 6.98
CA LEU A 123 -3.08 -10.92 8.16
C LEU A 123 -2.20 -12.15 7.91
N SER A 124 -2.00 -12.57 6.66
CA SER A 124 -1.09 -13.68 6.34
C SER A 124 0.39 -13.26 6.33
N LEU A 125 0.69 -12.02 6.71
CA LEU A 125 2.05 -11.48 6.77
C LEU A 125 2.71 -11.68 8.15
N GLU A 126 1.95 -12.18 9.14
CA GLU A 126 2.44 -12.50 10.49
C GLU A 126 3.44 -13.67 10.53
#